data_AF-A0A233HCF0-F1
#
_entry.id   AF-A0A233HCF0-F1
#
_cell.length_a   1.000
_cell.length_b   1.000
_cell.length_c   1.000
_cell.angle_alpha   90.00
_cell.angle_beta   90.00
_cell.angle_gamma   90.00
#
_symmetry.space_group_name_H-M   'P 1'
#
loop_
_entity.id
_entity.type
_entity.pdbx_description
1 polymer ?
#
loop_
_entity_poly.entity_id
_entity_poly.type
_entity_poly.pdbx_seq_one_letter_code
_entity_poly.pdbx_strand_id
1 'polypeptide(L)'
;MNKFIILLLTSLFFITGCEDHDYCNDEMGAYIAGTRLIKDHLKSPSSAKFPRYSNGNITKKIGECRYLSLGYVESQNGFGVMVKTEYDVEVVYEKSLRQWDLVNFNFR
;
A
#
# COMPACT_ATOMS: atom_id res chain seq x y z
N MET A 1 44.13 -26.97 -29.36
CA MET A 1 45.02 -26.05 -28.60
C MET A 1 44.62 -24.62 -28.94
N ASN A 2 44.05 -23.92 -27.95
CA ASN A 2 43.79 -22.48 -27.77
C ASN A 2 43.91 -21.55 -29.00
N LYS A 3 42.93 -20.68 -29.28
CA LYS A 3 42.62 -19.51 -28.44
C LYS A 3 41.13 -19.13 -28.53
N PHE A 4 40.47 -19.08 -27.37
CA PHE A 4 39.24 -18.33 -27.14
C PHE A 4 39.52 -16.84 -27.34
N ILE A 5 38.83 -16.19 -28.29
CA ILE A 5 38.69 -14.73 -28.34
C ILE A 5 37.20 -14.43 -28.41
N ILE A 6 36.74 -13.77 -27.36
CA ILE A 6 35.37 -13.38 -27.06
C ILE A 6 34.98 -12.22 -27.99
N LEU A 7 33.93 -12.40 -28.79
CA LEU A 7 33.20 -11.29 -29.42
C LEU A 7 31.85 -11.16 -28.69
N LEU A 8 31.85 -10.22 -27.75
CA LEU A 8 30.68 -9.59 -27.15
C LEU A 8 29.89 -8.79 -28.21
N LEU A 9 28.65 -8.42 -27.85
CA LEU A 9 27.64 -7.61 -28.57
C LEU A 9 26.72 -8.45 -29.49
N THR A 10 25.42 -8.60 -29.23
CA THR A 10 24.48 -7.62 -28.67
C THR A 10 23.44 -8.32 -27.79
N SER A 11 23.66 -8.28 -26.47
CA SER A 11 22.53 -8.31 -25.56
C SER A 11 21.82 -6.96 -25.73
N LEU A 12 20.75 -6.92 -26.52
CA LEU A 12 19.71 -5.91 -26.37
C LEU A 12 19.05 -6.18 -25.01
N PHE A 13 19.75 -5.78 -23.94
CA PHE A 13 19.13 -5.37 -22.71
C PHE A 13 18.20 -4.23 -23.12
N PHE A 14 16.95 -4.56 -23.39
CA PHE A 14 15.88 -3.59 -23.35
C PHE A 14 15.94 -3.00 -21.95
N ILE A 15 16.58 -1.84 -21.84
CA ILE A 15 16.50 -0.98 -20.67
C ILE A 15 15.04 -0.53 -20.66
N THR A 16 14.16 -1.36 -20.11
CA THR A 16 12.83 -0.94 -19.73
C THR A 16 13.06 0.13 -18.69
N GLY A 17 12.87 1.40 -19.08
CA GLY A 17 12.97 2.52 -18.18
C GLY A 17 12.12 2.24 -16.95
N CYS A 18 12.74 2.30 -15.78
CA CYS A 18 12.00 2.29 -14.53
C CYS A 18 11.28 3.64 -14.47
N GLU A 19 9.97 3.65 -14.73
CA GLU A 19 9.15 4.83 -14.54
C GLU A 19 9.14 5.15 -13.05
N ASP A 20 9.63 6.33 -12.68
CA ASP A 20 9.67 6.76 -11.28
C ASP A 20 8.26 7.13 -10.85
N HIS A 21 7.65 6.27 -10.04
CA HIS A 21 6.28 6.44 -9.59
C HIS A 21 6.22 7.41 -8.41
N ASP A 22 5.46 8.50 -8.55
CA ASP A 22 5.31 9.52 -7.51
C ASP A 22 4.30 9.09 -6.42
N TYR A 23 4.78 8.29 -5.47
CA TYR A 23 3.98 7.83 -4.33
C TYR A 23 3.48 8.97 -3.43
N CYS A 24 4.13 10.13 -3.43
CA CYS A 24 3.70 11.27 -2.64
C CYS A 24 2.47 11.98 -3.21
N ASN A 25 2.07 11.63 -4.43
CA ASN A 25 0.86 12.11 -5.10
C ASN A 25 -0.07 10.95 -5.54
N ASP A 26 0.09 9.76 -4.96
CA ASP A 26 -0.72 8.57 -5.27
C ASP A 26 -1.72 8.26 -4.14
N GLU A 27 -2.95 8.77 -4.28
CA GLU A 27 -4.04 8.48 -3.34
C GLU A 27 -4.44 7.00 -3.30
N MET A 28 -4.39 6.31 -4.45
CA MET A 28 -4.74 4.89 -4.52
C MET A 28 -3.69 4.05 -3.80
N GLY A 29 -2.41 4.35 -3.98
CA GLY A 29 -1.31 3.74 -3.23
C GLY A 29 -1.43 4.01 -1.74
N ALA A 30 -1.74 5.25 -1.34
CA ALA A 30 -1.99 5.59 0.06
C ALA A 30 -3.15 4.76 0.66
N TYR A 31 -4.24 4.60 -0.08
CA TYR A 31 -5.37 3.76 0.32
C TYR A 31 -4.97 2.28 0.49
N ILE A 32 -4.27 1.71 -0.50
CA ILE A 32 -3.80 0.33 -0.46
C ILE A 32 -2.84 0.12 0.73
N ALA A 33 -1.92 1.07 0.95
CA ALA A 33 -1.01 1.03 2.06
C ALA A 33 -1.73 1.10 3.41
N GLY A 34 -2.66 2.03 3.57
CA GLY A 34 -3.44 2.20 4.80
C GLY A 34 -4.24 0.94 5.15
N THR A 35 -4.99 0.40 4.18
CA THR A 35 -5.76 -0.84 4.39
C THR A 35 -4.88 -2.04 4.71
N ARG A 36 -3.72 -2.17 4.05
CA ARG A 36 -2.73 -3.22 4.36
C ARG A 36 -2.20 -3.07 5.79
N LEU A 37 -1.82 -1.87 6.20
CA LEU A 37 -1.22 -1.61 7.51
C LEU A 37 -2.21 -1.85 8.65
N ILE A 38 -3.46 -1.39 8.55
CA ILE A 38 -4.45 -1.60 9.62
C ILE A 38 -5.00 -3.03 9.67
N LYS A 39 -4.89 -3.79 8.59
CA LYS A 39 -5.35 -5.19 8.53
C LYS A 39 -4.67 -6.06 9.59
N ASP A 40 -3.39 -5.80 9.87
CA ASP A 40 -2.60 -6.56 10.83
C ASP A 40 -3.01 -6.29 12.30
N HIS A 41 -3.81 -5.25 12.53
CA HIS A 41 -4.37 -4.92 13.84
C HIS A 41 -5.75 -5.56 14.11
N LEU A 42 -6.32 -6.26 13.13
CA LEU A 42 -7.62 -6.94 13.27
C LEU A 42 -7.48 -8.26 14.03
N LYS A 43 -8.56 -8.71 14.69
CA LYS A 43 -8.57 -10.01 15.39
C LYS A 43 -8.47 -11.20 14.44
N SER A 44 -9.03 -11.08 13.25
CA SER A 44 -8.94 -12.08 12.18
C SER A 44 -8.55 -11.42 10.86
N PRO A 45 -7.26 -11.09 10.65
CA PRO A 45 -6.80 -10.38 9.46
C PRO A 45 -7.18 -11.06 8.15
N SER A 46 -7.18 -12.40 8.11
CA SER A 46 -7.54 -13.18 6.92
C SER A 46 -9.01 -13.06 6.52
N SER A 47 -9.89 -12.69 7.45
CA SER A 47 -11.33 -12.47 7.19
C SER A 47 -11.66 -11.06 6.70
N ALA A 48 -10.69 -10.14 6.76
CA ALA A 48 -10.91 -8.72 6.51
C ALA A 48 -11.32 -8.44 5.06
N LYS A 49 -12.40 -7.66 4.91
CA LYS A 49 -12.90 -7.15 3.63
C LYS A 49 -12.95 -5.63 3.69
N PHE A 50 -12.14 -5.00 2.85
CA PHE A 50 -12.16 -3.57 2.62
C PHE A 50 -12.96 -3.28 1.35
N PRO A 51 -13.66 -2.14 1.26
CA PRO A 51 -14.32 -1.73 0.03
C PRO A 51 -13.33 -1.50 -1.10
N ARG A 52 -13.83 -1.29 -2.32
CA ARG A 52 -12.97 -0.76 -3.39
C ARG A 52 -12.65 0.70 -3.10
N TYR A 53 -11.50 1.18 -3.59
CA TYR A 53 -11.10 2.59 -3.46
C TYR A 53 -12.23 3.56 -3.87
N SER A 54 -12.87 3.28 -5.00
CA SER A 54 -13.97 4.09 -5.55
C SER A 54 -15.28 4.04 -4.76
N ASN A 55 -15.41 3.18 -3.75
CA ASN A 55 -16.70 2.85 -3.12
C ASN A 55 -16.64 3.07 -1.61
N GLY A 56 -17.08 4.25 -1.16
CA GLY A 56 -17.34 4.50 0.26
C GLY A 56 -16.09 4.67 1.14
N ASN A 57 -14.91 4.82 0.53
CA ASN A 57 -13.72 5.31 1.22
C ASN A 57 -13.43 6.75 0.77
N ILE A 58 -12.88 7.55 1.68
CA ILE A 58 -12.37 8.90 1.38
C ILE A 58 -10.89 8.87 1.69
N THR A 59 -10.05 9.03 0.69
CA THR A 59 -8.60 9.23 0.88
C THR A 59 -8.27 10.65 0.48
N LYS A 60 -7.55 11.38 1.34
CA LYS A 60 -7.16 12.75 1.05
C LYS A 60 -5.73 13.00 1.52
N LYS A 61 -4.99 13.77 0.72
CA LYS A 61 -3.69 14.30 1.11
C LYS A 61 -3.88 15.36 2.20
N ILE A 62 -3.09 15.28 3.26
CA ILE A 62 -3.16 16.16 4.44
C ILE A 62 -1.81 16.79 4.81
N GLY A 63 -0.75 16.46 4.06
CA GLY A 63 0.59 16.99 4.25
C GLY A 63 1.55 16.49 3.18
N GLU A 64 2.85 16.76 3.35
CA GLU A 64 3.87 16.22 2.45
C GLU A 64 3.88 14.68 2.56
N CYS A 65 3.59 14.02 1.43
CA CYS A 65 3.53 12.55 1.31
C CYS A 65 2.60 11.86 2.34
N ARG A 66 1.68 12.62 2.96
CA ARG A 66 0.86 12.17 4.09
C ARG A 66 -0.61 12.21 3.73
N TYR A 67 -1.30 11.12 4.07
CA TYR A 67 -2.68 10.88 3.67
C TYR A 67 -3.53 10.40 4.84
N LEU A 68 -4.78 10.84 4.85
CA LEU A 68 -5.82 10.33 5.73
C LEU A 68 -6.85 9.57 4.89
N SER A 69 -7.08 8.31 5.23
CA SER A 69 -8.14 7.49 4.66
C SER A 69 -9.21 7.21 5.71
N LEU A 70 -10.47 7.49 5.36
CA LEU A 70 -11.66 7.21 6.17
C LEU A 70 -12.45 6.11 5.45
N GLY A 71 -12.91 5.11 6.18
CA GLY A 71 -13.59 3.98 5.58
C GLY A 71 -14.20 3.02 6.58
N TYR A 72 -14.45 1.79 6.13
CA TYR A 72 -14.86 0.69 6.98
C TYR A 72 -14.18 -0.61 6.58
N VAL A 73 -14.10 -1.54 7.53
CA VAL A 73 -13.66 -2.91 7.30
C VAL A 73 -14.68 -3.86 7.89
N GLU A 74 -14.99 -4.93 7.16
CA GLU A 74 -15.73 -6.06 7.70
C GLU A 74 -14.74 -7.15 8.08
N SER A 75 -14.70 -7.57 9.33
CA SER A 75 -13.83 -8.66 9.78
C SER A 75 -14.46 -9.45 10.93
N GLN A 76 -13.99 -10.69 11.14
CA GLN A 76 -14.43 -11.49 12.27
C GLN A 76 -13.82 -10.95 13.57
N ASN A 77 -14.67 -10.81 14.59
CA ASN A 77 -14.24 -10.56 15.96
C ASN A 77 -13.79 -11.87 16.65
N GLY A 78 -13.47 -11.80 17.95
CA GLY A 78 -13.03 -12.97 18.74
C GLY A 78 -14.06 -14.11 18.88
N PHE A 79 -15.32 -13.88 18.51
CA PHE A 79 -16.39 -14.88 18.51
C PHE A 79 -16.66 -15.46 17.11
N GLY A 80 -15.88 -15.08 16.10
CA GLY A 80 -16.06 -15.53 14.72
C GLY A 80 -17.20 -14.84 13.95
N VAL A 81 -17.82 -13.81 14.54
CA VAL A 81 -18.91 -13.04 13.92
C VAL A 81 -18.33 -11.92 13.05
N MET A 82 -18.84 -11.77 11.82
CA MET A 82 -18.50 -10.65 10.94
C MET A 82 -19.08 -9.35 11.50
N VAL A 83 -18.21 -8.37 11.76
CA VAL A 83 -18.58 -7.03 12.22
C VAL A 83 -18.01 -6.01 11.24
N LYS A 84 -18.85 -5.02 10.90
CA LYS A 84 -18.43 -3.82 10.16
C LYS A 84 -17.96 -2.78 11.17
N THR A 85 -16.73 -2.30 11.01
CA THR A 85 -16.10 -1.31 11.89
C THR A 85 -15.60 -0.16 11.04
N GLU A 86 -15.92 1.07 11.42
CA GLU A 86 -15.39 2.26 10.75
C GLU A 86 -13.94 2.48 11.17
N TYR A 87 -13.14 3.07 10.28
CA TYR A 87 -11.76 3.40 10.60
C TYR A 87 -11.38 4.76 10.05
N ASP A 88 -10.38 5.35 10.71
CA ASP A 88 -9.57 6.43 10.18
C ASP A 88 -8.11 5.96 10.23
N VAL A 89 -7.39 6.06 9.12
CA VAL A 89 -5.98 5.67 9.04
C VAL A 89 -5.17 6.77 8.38
N GLU A 90 -4.05 7.08 9.01
CA GLU A 90 -3.10 8.07 8.56
C GLU A 90 -1.79 7.37 8.18
N VAL A 91 -1.34 7.59 6.95
CA VAL A 91 -0.10 7.01 6.42
C VAL A 91 0.80 8.09 5.84
N VAL A 92 2.11 7.82 5.85
CA VAL A 92 3.13 8.66 5.23
C VAL A 92 4.01 7.79 4.33
N TYR A 93 4.39 8.31 3.16
CA TYR A 93 5.40 7.68 2.34
C TYR A 93 6.79 8.24 2.65
N GLU A 94 7.66 7.39 3.20
CA GLU A 94 9.05 7.72 3.51
C GLU A 94 9.93 7.56 2.28
N LYS A 95 10.26 8.68 1.61
CA LYS A 95 11.03 8.69 0.35
C LYS A 95 12.38 7.97 0.46
N SER A 96 13.09 8.13 1.57
CA SER A 96 14.41 7.54 1.80
C SER A 96 14.37 6.02 1.92
N LEU A 97 13.31 5.49 2.54
CA LEU A 97 13.08 4.06 2.74
C LEU A 97 12.26 3.43 1.61
N ARG A 98 11.67 4.27 0.74
CA ARG A 98 10.77 3.87 -0.35
C ARG A 98 9.62 3.00 0.15
N GLN A 99 9.04 3.36 1.29
CA GLN A 99 8.00 2.59 1.94
C GLN A 99 6.89 3.47 2.52
N TRP A 100 5.72 2.87 2.71
CA TRP A 100 4.63 3.48 3.45
C TRP A 100 4.69 3.07 4.92
N ASP A 101 4.58 4.05 5.81
CA ASP A 101 4.52 3.86 7.25
C ASP A 101 3.17 4.31 7.82
N LEU A 102 2.76 3.61 8.88
CA LEU A 102 1.56 3.91 9.64
C LEU A 102 1.87 5.03 10.63
N VAL A 103 1.21 6.17 10.50
CA VAL A 103 1.39 7.29 11.43
C VAL A 103 0.41 7.20 12.59
N ASN A 104 -0.87 6.97 12.28
CA ASN A 104 -1.90 6.80 13.28
C ASN A 104 -3.09 6.02 12.69
N PHE A 105 -3.89 5.38 13.53
CA PHE A 105 -5.19 4.86 13.13
C PHE A 105 -6.12 4.74 14.33
N ASN A 106 -7.42 4.73 14.05
CA ASN A 106 -8.44 4.44 15.05
C ASN A 106 -9.60 3.66 14.43
N PHE A 107 -10.14 2.71 15.20
CA PHE A 107 -11.42 2.07 14.89
C PHE A 107 -12.54 2.81 15.63
N ARG A 108 -13.63 3.10 14.93
CA ARG A 108 -14.80 3.84 15.44
C ARG A 108 -16.02 2.93 15.56
#